data_AF-A0A6P2DLU6-F1
#
_entry.id   AF-A0A6P2DLU6-F1
#
_cell.length_a   1.000
_cell.length_b   1.000
_cell.length_c   1.000
_cell.angle_alpha   90.00
_cell.angle_beta   90.00
_cell.angle_gamma   90.00
#
_symmetry.space_group_name_H-M   'P 1'
#
loop_
_entity.id
_entity.type
_entity.pdbx_description
1 polymer ?
#
loop_
_entity_poly.entity_id
_entity_poly.type
_entity_poly.pdbx_seq_one_letter_code
_entity_poly.pdbx_strand_id
1 'polypeptide(L)'
;MPVVICPRCSNSVTLPDPWTALGYTCPHCHNSVRLSPPRLAQARPRRERPPKPQDTALASRPTRGPFARMTTVEGLVAVTVVVLIAISGILLSRAGVGRMLNLRQQEASQSSGSADARVPPESPARLGDIQVRITKVTVGKIPVKALGMNAVSEDVLLAVTLELMNVNPTKKMEYQSWSGTGSFIDRGDVTLTDDFGNRYNRITFGLGTQPVGALKRTESIYPNAVLNDVVVFEVPIAQATHLSLELPAQNFGDKGSLRFRIPMDFVTRVQK
;
A
#
# COMPACT_ATOMS: atom_id res chain seq x y z
N MET A 1 16.90 -11.68 30.17
CA MET A 1 16.67 -12.59 29.04
C MET A 1 15.74 -11.93 28.03
N PRO A 2 16.26 -11.34 26.95
CA PRO A 2 15.45 -10.82 25.85
C PRO A 2 14.75 -11.95 25.11
N VAL A 3 13.50 -11.71 24.71
CA VAL A 3 12.72 -12.61 23.86
C VAL A 3 12.69 -12.05 22.45
N VAL A 4 13.08 -12.86 21.46
CA VAL A 4 13.01 -12.51 20.04
C VAL A 4 11.99 -13.39 19.32
N ILE A 5 11.38 -12.88 18.26
CA ILE A 5 10.46 -13.66 17.42
C ILE A 5 11.24 -14.17 16.20
N CYS A 6 11.10 -15.46 15.88
CA CYS A 6 11.71 -16.01 14.67
C CYS A 6 10.97 -15.52 13.41
N PRO A 7 11.64 -14.88 12.43
CA PRO A 7 10.98 -14.33 11.24
C PRO A 7 10.42 -15.39 10.28
N ARG A 8 10.72 -16.69 10.50
CA ARG A 8 10.29 -17.79 9.62
C ARG A 8 9.11 -18.59 10.18
N CYS A 9 9.02 -18.77 11.50
CA CYS A 9 7.97 -19.57 12.14
C CYS A 9 7.18 -18.83 13.22
N SER A 10 7.47 -17.55 13.46
CA SER A 10 6.78 -16.68 14.43
C SER A 10 6.80 -17.13 15.89
N ASN A 11 7.49 -18.23 16.24
CA ASN A 11 7.69 -18.64 17.61
C ASN A 11 8.66 -17.69 18.34
N SER A 12 8.37 -17.44 19.62
CA SER A 12 9.24 -16.73 20.55
C SER A 12 10.42 -17.60 20.96
N VAL A 13 11.61 -17.01 21.01
CA VAL A 13 12.84 -17.65 21.49
C VAL A 13 13.45 -16.74 22.55
N THR A 14 13.62 -17.28 23.76
CA THR A 14 14.32 -16.61 24.85
C THR A 14 15.83 -16.75 24.64
N LEU A 15 16.55 -15.64 24.52
CA LEU A 15 18.01 -15.66 24.37
C LEU A 15 18.70 -15.51 25.74
N PRO A 16 19.80 -16.24 25.99
CA PRO A 16 20.68 -15.97 27.12
C PRO A 16 21.43 -14.64 26.91
N ASP A 17 21.56 -13.86 27.98
CA ASP A 17 22.30 -12.59 27.97
C ASP A 17 23.82 -12.83 28.16
N PRO A 18 24.73 -11.98 27.64
CA PRO A 18 24.51 -10.87 26.70
C PRO A 18 25.29 -11.06 25.37
N TRP A 19 24.55 -11.22 24.27
CA TRP A 19 25.04 -11.12 22.87
C TRP A 19 26.17 -12.08 22.43
N THR A 20 25.81 -13.29 22.00
CA THR A 20 26.58 -13.97 20.94
C THR A 20 26.42 -13.17 19.63
N ALA A 21 27.42 -12.36 19.31
CA ALA A 21 27.44 -11.43 18.16
C ALA A 21 27.49 -12.09 16.75
N LEU A 22 26.99 -13.33 16.64
CA LEU A 22 27.07 -14.19 15.45
C LEU A 22 25.67 -14.60 14.93
N GLY A 23 24.61 -14.35 15.71
CA GLY A 23 23.24 -14.79 15.42
C GLY A 23 22.80 -16.00 16.24
N TYR A 24 21.57 -16.45 16.00
CA TYR A 24 20.97 -17.60 16.68
C TYR A 24 20.31 -18.56 15.68
N THR A 25 20.22 -19.84 16.05
CA THR A 25 19.46 -20.85 15.32
C THR A 25 18.15 -21.11 16.06
N CYS A 26 17.01 -20.98 15.38
CA CYS A 26 15.71 -21.24 16.01
C CYS A 26 15.55 -22.73 16.35
N PRO A 27 15.19 -23.11 17.60
CA PRO A 27 14.99 -24.52 17.95
C PRO A 27 13.77 -25.16 17.26
N HIS A 28 12.79 -24.37 16.82
CA HIS A 28 11.54 -24.87 16.22
C HIS A 28 11.61 -25.11 14.71
N CYS A 29 12.47 -24.39 13.98
CA CYS A 29 12.53 -24.46 12.51
C CYS A 29 13.96 -24.50 11.95
N HIS A 30 14.97 -24.59 12.83
CA HIS A 30 16.40 -24.63 12.52
C HIS A 30 16.93 -23.50 11.63
N ASN A 31 16.17 -22.41 11.49
CA ASN A 31 16.56 -21.26 10.71
C ASN A 31 17.58 -20.40 11.48
N SER A 32 18.73 -20.14 10.86
CA SER A 32 19.76 -19.24 11.40
C SER A 32 19.44 -17.78 11.08
N VAL A 33 19.50 -16.91 12.10
CA VAL A 33 19.20 -15.48 12.00
C VAL A 33 20.40 -14.70 12.51
N ARG A 34 21.05 -13.93 11.62
CA ARG A 34 22.10 -12.98 12.01
C ARG A 34 21.46 -11.71 12.56
N LEU A 35 21.81 -11.35 13.79
CA LEU A 35 21.41 -10.08 14.40
C LEU A 35 22.44 -9.01 14.01
N SER A 36 22.01 -7.96 13.33
CA SER A 36 22.86 -6.77 13.16
C SER A 36 23.11 -6.16 14.54
N PRO A 37 24.36 -5.79 14.90
CA PRO A 37 24.63 -5.12 16.16
C PRO A 37 23.83 -3.81 16.22
N PRO A 38 23.29 -3.43 17.40
CA PRO A 38 22.56 -2.18 17.53
C PRO A 38 23.48 -1.04 17.10
N ARG A 39 23.06 -0.27 16.09
CA ARG A 39 23.74 0.98 15.71
C ARG A 39 23.68 1.91 16.92
N LEU A 40 24.78 1.99 17.66
CA LEU A 40 24.99 3.01 18.68
C LEU A 40 24.67 4.37 18.04
N ALA A 41 23.64 5.03 18.58
CA ALA A 41 23.11 6.24 17.99
C ALA A 41 24.16 7.36 18.11
N GLN A 42 24.92 7.56 17.03
CA GLN A 42 25.85 8.68 16.94
C GLN A 42 25.05 9.98 17.04
N ALA A 43 25.20 10.67 18.18
CA ALA A 43 24.53 11.93 18.45
C ALA A 43 24.93 12.95 17.37
N ARG A 44 23.99 13.30 16.49
CA ARG A 44 24.24 14.35 15.49
C ARG A 44 24.33 15.71 16.20
N PRO A 45 25.37 16.51 15.97
CA PRO A 45 25.45 17.84 16.53
C PRO A 45 24.28 18.71 16.05
N ARG A 46 23.73 19.49 16.97
CA ARG A 46 22.57 20.36 16.76
C ARG A 46 22.96 21.49 15.80
N ARG A 47 22.56 21.40 14.53
CA ARG A 47 22.73 22.52 13.57
C ARG A 47 21.97 23.73 14.08
N GLU A 48 22.69 24.82 14.29
CA GLU A 48 22.10 26.14 14.53
C GLU A 48 21.32 26.60 13.30
N ARG A 49 20.25 27.38 13.55
CA ARG A 49 19.34 27.84 12.51
C ARG A 49 19.81 29.22 12.05
N PRO A 50 20.11 29.43 10.75
CA PRO A 50 20.53 30.75 10.28
C PRO A 50 19.38 31.78 10.44
N PRO A 51 19.71 33.06 10.65
CA PRO A 51 18.73 34.12 10.82
C PRO A 51 17.89 34.35 9.55
N LYS A 52 16.65 34.83 9.77
CA LYS A 52 15.65 35.06 8.71
C LYS A 52 16.05 36.29 7.87
N PRO A 53 16.03 36.22 6.52
CA PRO A 53 16.24 37.40 5.66
C PRO A 53 15.17 38.47 5.92
N GLN A 54 15.56 39.74 5.78
CA GLN A 54 14.65 40.88 5.82
C GLN A 54 14.13 41.19 4.43
N ASP A 55 12.83 41.45 4.31
CA ASP A 55 12.18 41.78 3.05
C ASP A 55 12.49 43.24 2.64
N THR A 56 13.27 43.42 1.58
CA THR A 56 13.48 44.73 0.95
C THR A 56 12.66 44.81 -0.33
N ALA A 57 11.62 45.64 -0.32
CA ALA A 57 10.89 45.98 -1.54
C ALA A 57 11.66 47.03 -2.36
N LEU A 58 11.71 46.89 -3.69
CA LEU A 58 11.24 47.93 -4.62
C LEU A 58 11.25 47.51 -6.11
N ALA A 59 10.23 48.00 -6.82
CA ALA A 59 10.15 48.36 -8.25
C ALA A 59 11.19 47.82 -9.27
N SER A 60 10.69 47.22 -10.37
CA SER A 60 10.43 47.98 -11.63
C SER A 60 9.89 47.11 -12.79
N ARG A 61 9.01 47.70 -13.61
CA ARG A 61 8.73 47.31 -15.02
C ARG A 61 9.59 48.22 -15.92
N PRO A 62 10.11 47.75 -17.06
CA PRO A 62 9.35 47.67 -18.33
C PRO A 62 9.70 46.39 -19.14
N THR A 63 9.36 46.14 -20.42
CA THR A 63 8.65 46.89 -21.48
C THR A 63 7.82 45.91 -22.35
N ARG A 64 7.22 46.37 -23.46
CA ARG A 64 6.90 45.53 -24.65
C ARG A 64 7.94 45.77 -25.75
N GLY A 65 8.20 44.76 -26.59
CA GLY A 65 8.93 44.88 -27.86
C GLY A 65 8.25 44.00 -28.92
N PRO A 66 8.01 44.45 -30.17
CA PRO A 66 7.26 43.68 -31.17
C PRO A 66 8.09 43.22 -32.38
N PHE A 67 7.44 42.54 -33.32
CA PHE A 67 7.89 42.17 -34.67
C PHE A 67 9.02 41.13 -34.82
N ALA A 68 8.66 39.99 -35.44
CA ALA A 68 9.19 39.64 -36.75
C ALA A 68 8.21 38.71 -37.48
N ARG A 69 7.59 39.20 -38.57
CA ARG A 69 7.07 38.32 -39.63
C ARG A 69 8.24 38.01 -40.55
N MET A 70 8.39 36.75 -40.97
CA MET A 70 9.10 36.42 -42.20
C MET A 70 8.23 35.52 -43.07
N THR A 71 8.30 35.76 -44.37
CA THR A 71 7.33 35.31 -45.36
C THR A 71 7.99 34.44 -46.42
N THR A 72 7.17 33.53 -46.98
CA THR A 72 7.18 33.07 -48.37
C THR A 72 8.42 32.42 -48.99
N VAL A 73 8.21 31.16 -49.40
CA VAL A 73 8.48 30.59 -50.74
C VAL A 73 9.94 30.40 -51.15
N GLU A 74 10.33 29.13 -51.30
CA GLU A 74 10.74 28.54 -52.58
C GLU A 74 10.80 27.00 -52.49
N GLY A 75 10.79 26.28 -53.63
CA GLY A 75 11.12 24.83 -53.64
C GLY A 75 10.16 23.84 -54.33
N LEU A 76 9.41 24.26 -55.36
CA LEU A 76 8.57 23.36 -56.18
C LEU A 76 9.39 22.44 -57.10
N VAL A 77 10.27 21.59 -56.54
CA VAL A 77 11.11 20.64 -57.30
C VAL A 77 11.18 19.24 -56.65
N ALA A 78 10.96 19.12 -55.34
CA ALA A 78 11.15 17.85 -54.61
C ALA A 78 10.01 16.81 -54.75
N VAL A 79 8.95 17.08 -55.52
CA VAL A 79 7.72 16.27 -55.53
C VAL A 79 7.80 15.04 -56.46
N THR A 80 8.64 15.05 -57.50
CA THR A 80 8.67 13.97 -58.50
C THR A 80 9.66 12.84 -58.20
N VAL A 81 10.75 13.11 -57.47
CA VAL A 81 11.80 12.10 -57.18
C VAL A 81 11.49 11.27 -55.92
N VAL A 82 10.82 11.86 -54.91
CA VAL A 82 10.49 11.16 -53.65
C VAL A 82 9.45 10.04 -53.86
N VAL A 83 8.56 10.18 -54.85
CA VAL A 83 7.49 9.21 -55.14
C VAL A 83 8.05 7.86 -55.64
N LEU A 84 9.19 7.84 -56.33
CA LEU A 84 9.77 6.59 -56.86
C LEU A 84 10.55 5.78 -55.80
N ILE A 85 11.07 6.42 -54.76
CA ILE A 85 11.68 5.73 -53.61
C ILE A 85 10.59 5.15 -52.69
N ALA A 86 9.42 5.82 -52.62
CA ALA A 86 8.27 5.33 -51.84
C ALA A 86 7.68 4.01 -52.38
N ILE A 87 7.76 3.73 -53.68
CA ILE A 87 7.15 2.52 -54.28
C ILE A 87 8.09 1.31 -54.19
N SER A 88 9.41 1.49 -54.30
CA SER A 88 10.38 0.39 -54.25
C SER A 88 10.66 -0.13 -52.83
N GLY A 89 10.48 0.69 -51.78
CA GLY A 89 10.66 0.27 -50.39
C GLY A 89 9.54 -0.59 -49.79
N ILE A 90 8.38 -0.72 -50.45
CA ILE A 90 7.17 -1.31 -49.86
C ILE A 90 7.11 -2.85 -49.97
N LEU A 91 7.92 -3.49 -50.82
CA LEU A 91 7.80 -4.92 -51.13
C LEU A 91 8.65 -5.89 -50.27
N LEU A 92 9.48 -5.42 -49.34
CA LEU A 92 10.33 -6.28 -48.49
C LEU A 92 9.97 -6.31 -46.99
N SER A 93 8.96 -5.55 -46.55
CA SER A 93 8.66 -5.36 -45.12
C SER A 93 7.52 -6.24 -44.56
N ARG A 94 7.25 -7.41 -45.17
CA ARG A 94 6.02 -8.20 -44.89
C ARG A 94 6.17 -9.47 -44.03
N ALA A 95 7.27 -9.61 -43.27
CA ALA A 95 7.49 -10.77 -42.39
C ALA A 95 7.94 -10.48 -40.93
N GLY A 96 8.33 -9.24 -40.59
CA GLY A 96 9.00 -8.95 -39.29
C GLY A 96 8.16 -8.28 -38.19
N VAL A 97 7.24 -7.39 -38.55
CA VAL A 97 6.68 -6.41 -37.58
C VAL A 97 5.57 -6.97 -36.68
N GLY A 98 4.89 -8.05 -37.10
CA GLY A 98 3.71 -8.59 -36.41
C GLY A 98 3.97 -9.21 -35.02
N ARG A 99 5.21 -9.55 -34.66
CA ARG A 99 5.53 -10.18 -33.37
C ARG A 99 5.84 -9.21 -32.22
N MET A 100 6.36 -8.02 -32.49
CA MET A 100 6.78 -7.10 -31.41
C MET A 100 5.64 -6.30 -30.77
N LEU A 101 4.57 -5.98 -31.52
CA LEU A 101 3.42 -5.26 -30.94
C LEU A 101 2.64 -6.11 -29.93
N ASN A 102 2.59 -7.43 -30.13
CA ASN A 102 1.79 -8.32 -29.28
C ASN A 102 2.36 -8.50 -27.86
N LEU A 103 3.68 -8.32 -27.67
CA LEU A 103 4.33 -8.43 -26.36
C LEU A 103 4.04 -7.22 -25.46
N ARG A 104 4.03 -6.00 -26.01
CA ARG A 104 3.62 -4.79 -25.25
C ARG A 104 2.13 -4.76 -24.95
N GLN A 105 1.30 -5.31 -25.84
CA GLN A 105 -0.15 -5.35 -25.63
C GLN A 105 -0.53 -6.21 -24.41
N GLN A 106 0.25 -7.28 -24.14
CA GLN A 106 0.03 -8.16 -22.98
C GLN A 106 0.37 -7.48 -21.64
N GLU A 107 1.50 -6.78 -21.54
CA GLU A 107 1.88 -6.04 -20.32
C GLU A 107 0.90 -4.89 -20.01
N ALA A 108 0.41 -4.19 -21.03
CA ALA A 108 -0.54 -3.08 -20.86
C ALA A 108 -1.94 -3.56 -20.40
N SER A 109 -2.35 -4.77 -20.77
CA SER A 109 -3.70 -5.29 -20.51
C SER A 109 -3.94 -5.84 -19.09
N GLN A 110 -2.89 -5.99 -18.26
CA GLN A 110 -3.02 -6.35 -16.83
C GLN A 110 -3.07 -5.13 -15.89
N SER A 111 -2.80 -3.91 -16.40
CA SER A 111 -2.67 -2.69 -15.59
C SER A 111 -4.01 -2.00 -15.29
N SER A 112 -5.06 -2.26 -16.07
CA SER A 112 -6.39 -1.63 -15.92
C SER A 112 -7.40 -2.60 -15.32
N GLY A 113 -7.24 -2.92 -14.04
CA GLY A 113 -8.26 -3.63 -13.27
C GLY A 113 -9.58 -2.86 -13.27
N SER A 114 -10.65 -3.49 -13.74
CA SER A 114 -12.00 -2.92 -13.67
C SER A 114 -12.35 -2.55 -12.22
N ALA A 115 -12.98 -1.38 -12.02
CA ALA A 115 -13.32 -0.84 -10.71
C ALA A 115 -14.32 -1.68 -9.89
N ASP A 116 -14.81 -2.80 -10.44
CA ASP A 116 -15.71 -3.75 -9.77
C ASP A 116 -15.14 -5.19 -9.70
N ALA A 117 -13.88 -5.39 -10.07
CA ALA A 117 -13.21 -6.69 -9.96
C ALA A 117 -12.87 -7.00 -8.50
N ARG A 118 -13.48 -8.06 -7.93
CA ARG A 118 -13.12 -8.58 -6.60
C ARG A 118 -11.84 -9.41 -6.68
N VAL A 119 -10.85 -9.07 -5.86
CA VAL A 119 -9.53 -9.70 -5.84
C VAL A 119 -9.45 -10.76 -4.70
N PRO A 120 -8.76 -11.91 -4.87
CA PRO A 120 -8.48 -12.86 -3.79
C PRO A 120 -7.67 -12.21 -2.64
N PRO A 121 -7.73 -12.71 -1.39
CA PRO A 121 -7.16 -12.01 -0.24
C PRO A 121 -5.62 -11.91 -0.30
N GLU A 122 -4.94 -12.97 -0.70
CA GLU A 122 -3.48 -13.01 -0.86
C GLU A 122 -2.98 -12.25 -2.10
N SER A 123 -3.86 -11.95 -3.05
CA SER A 123 -3.54 -11.22 -4.27
C SER A 123 -3.53 -9.71 -4.00
N PRO A 124 -2.44 -8.98 -4.34
CA PRO A 124 -2.36 -7.56 -4.04
C PRO A 124 -3.25 -6.75 -4.99
N ALA A 125 -4.28 -6.08 -4.44
CA ALA A 125 -5.11 -5.15 -5.17
C ALA A 125 -4.46 -3.76 -5.19
N ARG A 126 -4.47 -3.08 -6.34
CA ARG A 126 -3.86 -1.75 -6.52
C ARG A 126 -4.93 -0.73 -6.94
N LEU A 127 -4.87 0.46 -6.35
CA LEU A 127 -5.66 1.62 -6.76
C LEU A 127 -4.77 2.87 -6.63
N GLY A 128 -4.57 3.58 -7.74
CA GLY A 128 -3.63 4.70 -7.80
C GLY A 128 -2.20 4.31 -7.39
N ASP A 129 -1.67 5.01 -6.39
CA ASP A 129 -0.32 4.87 -5.87
C ASP A 129 -0.20 3.93 -4.66
N ILE A 130 -1.29 3.26 -4.25
CA ILE A 130 -1.27 2.28 -3.16
C ILE A 130 -1.58 0.87 -3.64
N GLN A 131 -0.88 -0.09 -3.04
CA GLN A 131 -1.12 -1.53 -3.19
C GLN A 131 -1.50 -2.09 -1.82
N VAL A 132 -2.55 -2.91 -1.75
CA VAL A 132 -3.06 -3.50 -0.51
C VAL A 132 -3.20 -5.01 -0.67
N ARG A 133 -2.80 -5.77 0.35
CA ARG A 133 -2.97 -7.22 0.44
C ARG A 133 -3.57 -7.60 1.79
N ILE A 134 -4.44 -8.61 1.81
CA ILE A 134 -4.89 -9.22 3.08
C ILE A 134 -3.85 -10.29 3.45
N THR A 135 -3.13 -10.08 4.54
CA THR A 135 -2.08 -11.01 4.98
C THR A 135 -2.60 -12.09 5.93
N LYS A 136 -3.71 -11.82 6.64
CA LYS A 136 -4.31 -12.74 7.59
C LYS A 136 -5.76 -12.38 7.88
N VAL A 137 -6.62 -13.39 8.02
CA VAL A 137 -7.97 -13.23 8.59
C VAL A 137 -8.16 -14.25 9.70
N THR A 138 -8.59 -13.79 10.88
CA THR A 138 -8.77 -14.66 12.06
C THR A 138 -10.06 -14.39 12.81
N VAL A 139 -10.73 -15.45 13.25
CA VAL A 139 -11.79 -15.40 14.26
C VAL A 139 -11.23 -15.88 15.60
N GLY A 140 -11.41 -15.09 16.66
CA GLY A 140 -10.93 -15.42 18.01
C GLY A 140 -11.06 -14.24 18.97
N LYS A 141 -10.54 -14.38 20.20
CA LYS A 141 -10.31 -13.22 21.07
C LYS A 141 -9.10 -12.44 20.53
N ILE A 142 -9.30 -11.17 20.21
CA ILE A 142 -8.33 -10.32 19.52
C ILE A 142 -7.39 -9.69 20.55
N PRO A 143 -6.05 -9.77 20.36
CA PRO A 143 -5.12 -9.07 21.24
C PRO A 143 -5.26 -7.56 21.05
N VAL A 144 -5.43 -6.83 22.16
CA VAL A 144 -5.58 -5.36 22.18
C VAL A 144 -4.56 -4.74 23.12
N LYS A 145 -4.25 -3.46 22.90
CA LYS A 145 -3.56 -2.60 23.87
C LYS A 145 -4.56 -1.63 24.46
N ALA A 146 -4.91 -1.81 25.73
CA ALA A 146 -5.76 -0.92 26.51
C ALA A 146 -4.88 -0.05 27.40
N LEU A 147 -4.90 1.27 27.21
CA LEU A 147 -4.05 2.23 27.93
C LEU A 147 -2.55 1.88 27.90
N GLY A 148 -2.10 1.26 26.80
CA GLY A 148 -0.73 0.79 26.60
C GLY A 148 -0.41 -0.60 27.18
N MET A 149 -1.28 -1.18 28.00
CA MET A 149 -1.16 -2.53 28.54
C MET A 149 -1.72 -3.58 27.57
N ASN A 150 -1.09 -4.74 27.47
CA ASN A 150 -1.58 -5.84 26.64
C ASN A 150 -2.80 -6.51 27.30
N ALA A 151 -3.88 -6.68 26.55
CA ALA A 151 -5.10 -7.39 26.94
C ALA A 151 -5.66 -8.17 25.74
N VAL A 152 -6.84 -8.78 25.89
CA VAL A 152 -7.59 -9.41 24.80
C VAL A 152 -9.03 -8.90 24.80
N SER A 153 -9.70 -8.96 23.66
CA SER A 153 -11.13 -8.66 23.57
C SER A 153 -11.96 -9.57 24.48
N GLU A 154 -13.04 -9.00 25.03
CA GLU A 154 -14.02 -9.75 25.81
C GLU A 154 -14.75 -10.74 24.89
N ASP A 155 -15.23 -10.28 23.75
CA ASP A 155 -15.88 -11.12 22.75
C ASP A 155 -14.90 -11.83 21.80
N VAL A 156 -15.41 -12.88 21.15
CA VAL A 156 -14.80 -13.46 19.95
C VAL A 156 -15.20 -12.59 18.75
N LEU A 157 -14.22 -12.15 17.96
CA LEU A 157 -14.41 -11.21 16.85
C LEU A 157 -13.63 -11.68 15.61
N LEU A 158 -13.95 -11.11 14.45
CA LEU A 158 -13.18 -11.29 13.22
C LEU A 158 -12.15 -10.15 13.08
N ALA A 159 -10.86 -10.47 12.95
CA ALA A 159 -9.82 -9.51 12.62
C ALA A 159 -9.24 -9.78 11.23
N VAL A 160 -9.15 -8.72 10.42
CA VAL A 160 -8.52 -8.69 9.09
C VAL A 160 -7.22 -7.88 9.19
N THR A 161 -6.09 -8.53 8.95
CA THR A 161 -4.77 -7.88 8.87
C THR A 161 -4.48 -7.48 7.43
N LEU A 162 -4.15 -6.21 7.24
CA LEU A 162 -3.87 -5.59 5.95
C LEU A 162 -2.41 -5.16 5.89
N GLU A 163 -1.79 -5.39 4.74
CA GLU A 163 -0.49 -4.83 4.38
C GLU A 163 -0.70 -3.82 3.24
N LEU A 164 -0.23 -2.60 3.45
CA LEU A 164 -0.31 -1.48 2.51
C LEU A 164 1.09 -1.08 2.07
N MET A 165 1.32 -0.94 0.77
CA MET A 165 2.57 -0.44 0.19
C MET A 165 2.31 0.80 -0.65
N ASN A 166 3.06 1.88 -0.38
CA ASN A 166 3.11 3.03 -1.28
C ASN A 166 4.05 2.69 -2.45
N VAL A 167 3.49 2.53 -3.65
CA VAL A 167 4.23 2.17 -4.86
C VAL A 167 4.71 3.40 -5.65
N ASN A 168 4.47 4.63 -5.17
CA ASN A 168 5.05 5.83 -5.74
C ASN A 168 6.53 5.97 -5.30
N PRO A 169 7.51 6.02 -6.22
CA PRO A 169 8.93 6.10 -5.86
C PRO A 169 9.38 7.48 -5.35
N THR A 170 8.51 8.50 -5.36
CA THR A 170 8.89 9.91 -5.11
C THR A 170 8.00 10.66 -4.12
N LYS A 171 6.72 10.27 -3.98
CA LYS A 171 5.73 10.97 -3.15
C LYS A 171 5.44 10.16 -1.89
N LYS A 172 5.45 10.82 -0.72
CA LYS A 172 4.76 10.27 0.45
C LYS A 172 3.24 10.43 0.28
N MET A 173 2.47 9.57 0.92
CA MET A 173 1.02 9.67 1.04
C MET A 173 0.62 9.70 2.52
N GLU A 174 -0.54 10.28 2.83
CA GLU A 174 -1.16 10.18 4.16
C GLU A 174 -2.24 9.09 4.11
N TYR A 175 -2.17 8.13 5.02
CA TYR A 175 -3.16 7.05 5.15
C TYR A 175 -3.94 7.21 6.46
N GLN A 176 -5.26 7.08 6.39
CA GLN A 176 -6.19 7.08 7.52
C GLN A 176 -6.70 5.66 7.75
N SER A 177 -6.51 5.12 8.95
CA SER A 177 -6.83 3.72 9.28
C SER A 177 -8.31 3.38 9.02
N TRP A 178 -8.57 2.27 8.33
CA TRP A 178 -9.94 1.72 8.19
C TRP A 178 -10.52 1.19 9.51
N SER A 179 -9.68 0.95 10.51
CA SER A 179 -10.07 0.54 11.86
C SER A 179 -10.88 1.61 12.60
N GLY A 180 -10.74 2.87 12.18
CA GLY A 180 -11.43 4.02 12.76
C GLY A 180 -10.92 4.39 14.17
N THR A 181 -11.50 5.45 14.72
CA THR A 181 -11.22 5.92 16.09
C THR A 181 -12.46 5.88 17.00
N GLY A 182 -13.60 5.43 16.48
CA GLY A 182 -14.89 5.52 17.18
C GLY A 182 -15.39 6.95 17.27
N SER A 183 -14.95 7.81 16.34
CA SER A 183 -15.29 9.24 16.31
C SER A 183 -16.23 9.54 15.16
N PHE A 184 -17.14 10.51 15.35
CA PHE A 184 -18.11 10.99 14.35
C PHE A 184 -17.49 11.62 13.07
N ILE A 185 -16.16 11.57 12.92
CA ILE A 185 -15.38 12.11 11.80
C ILE A 185 -14.51 11.02 11.13
N ASP A 186 -14.74 9.74 11.43
CA ASP A 186 -14.09 8.63 10.73
C ASP A 186 -14.49 8.70 9.23
N ARG A 187 -13.51 8.84 8.34
CA ARG A 187 -13.74 8.93 6.89
C ARG A 187 -13.73 7.55 6.26
N GLY A 188 -14.73 7.28 5.42
CA GLY A 188 -14.86 6.02 4.68
C GLY A 188 -15.34 4.87 5.58
N ASP A 189 -16.61 4.50 5.43
CA ASP A 189 -17.12 3.27 6.03
C ASP A 189 -16.56 2.07 5.29
N VAL A 190 -15.56 1.43 5.87
CA VAL A 190 -15.13 0.09 5.47
C VAL A 190 -16.33 -0.86 5.63
N THR A 191 -16.57 -1.72 4.64
CA THR A 191 -17.73 -2.60 4.64
C THR A 191 -17.32 -4.05 4.54
N LEU A 192 -18.01 -4.91 5.28
CA LEU A 192 -17.87 -6.35 5.22
C LEU A 192 -19.26 -6.95 5.09
N THR A 193 -19.49 -7.70 4.02
CA THR A 193 -20.73 -8.49 3.84
C THR A 193 -20.39 -9.95 3.53
N ASP A 194 -21.35 -10.85 3.68
CA ASP A 194 -21.26 -12.20 3.13
C ASP A 194 -22.03 -12.35 1.81
N ASP A 195 -22.12 -13.60 1.35
CA ASP A 195 -22.82 -14.03 0.14
C ASP A 195 -24.34 -14.11 0.26
N PHE A 196 -24.87 -14.02 1.48
CA PHE A 196 -26.31 -13.88 1.75
C PHE A 196 -26.73 -12.41 1.88
N GLY A 197 -25.77 -11.48 1.81
CA GLY A 197 -26.01 -10.04 1.96
C GLY A 197 -26.07 -9.55 3.41
N ASN A 198 -25.73 -10.39 4.39
CA ASN A 198 -25.59 -9.91 5.77
C ASN A 198 -24.41 -8.94 5.84
N ARG A 199 -24.59 -7.81 6.54
CA ARG A 199 -23.54 -6.83 6.81
C ARG A 199 -23.04 -7.00 8.24
N TYR A 200 -21.73 -6.99 8.40
CA TYR A 200 -21.05 -7.09 9.69
C TYR A 200 -20.53 -5.72 10.13
N ASN A 201 -20.81 -5.35 11.38
CA ASN A 201 -20.38 -4.07 11.92
C ASN A 201 -18.87 -4.07 12.22
N ARG A 202 -18.21 -2.94 11.94
CA ARG A 202 -16.83 -2.69 12.39
C ARG A 202 -16.85 -2.46 13.90
N ILE A 203 -16.02 -3.19 14.62
CA ILE A 203 -15.85 -3.04 16.07
C ILE A 203 -14.73 -2.04 16.36
N THR A 204 -15.02 -1.06 17.21
CA THR A 204 -14.02 -0.15 17.78
C THR A 204 -13.95 -0.37 19.29
N PHE A 205 -12.75 -0.28 19.88
CA PHE A 205 -12.53 -0.58 21.29
C PHE A 205 -12.59 0.65 22.20
N GLY A 206 -13.09 1.78 21.68
CA GLY A 206 -13.15 3.07 22.40
C GLY A 206 -11.80 3.79 22.50
N LEU A 207 -11.81 4.95 23.15
CA LEU A 207 -10.64 5.79 23.30
C LEU A 207 -9.58 5.12 24.19
N GLY A 208 -8.33 5.07 23.71
CA GLY A 208 -7.20 4.50 24.45
C GLY A 208 -7.05 2.98 24.33
N THR A 209 -7.94 2.29 23.61
CA THR A 209 -7.81 0.86 23.31
C THR A 209 -7.77 0.61 21.81
N GLN A 210 -6.83 -0.21 21.34
CA GLN A 210 -6.67 -0.55 19.92
C GLN A 210 -6.21 -2.01 19.74
N PRO A 211 -6.55 -2.69 18.62
CA PRO A 211 -5.94 -3.98 18.28
C PRO A 211 -4.40 -3.88 18.22
N VAL A 212 -3.72 -4.95 18.61
CA VAL A 212 -2.28 -5.08 18.40
C VAL A 212 -2.00 -5.13 16.90
N GLY A 213 -1.26 -4.13 16.40
CA GLY A 213 -0.96 -3.98 14.97
C GLY A 213 -1.90 -3.01 14.22
N ALA A 214 -3.02 -2.59 14.82
CA ALA A 214 -3.81 -1.49 14.26
C ALA A 214 -3.10 -0.15 14.42
N LEU A 215 -3.36 0.77 13.51
CA LEU A 215 -2.84 2.13 13.56
C LEU A 215 -3.72 3.05 14.42
N LYS A 216 -3.13 4.16 14.89
CA LYS A 216 -3.81 5.06 15.83
C LYS A 216 -4.86 5.95 15.19
N ARG A 217 -4.58 6.51 14.01
CA ARG A 217 -5.52 7.34 13.23
C ARG A 217 -5.03 7.60 11.81
N THR A 218 -3.88 8.27 11.71
CA THR A 218 -3.30 8.74 10.45
C THR A 218 -1.79 8.52 10.48
N GLU A 219 -1.23 7.94 9.43
CA GLU A 219 0.21 7.68 9.29
C GLU A 219 0.68 8.06 7.88
N SER A 220 1.90 8.59 7.75
CA SER A 220 2.51 8.87 6.45
C SER A 220 3.20 7.62 5.89
N ILE A 221 2.77 7.13 4.72
CA ILE A 221 3.47 6.06 3.99
C ILE A 221 4.47 6.69 3.03
N TYR A 222 5.77 6.49 3.29
CA TYR A 222 6.86 6.96 2.45
C TYR A 222 7.03 6.10 1.17
N PRO A 223 7.71 6.61 0.13
CA PRO A 223 8.00 5.83 -1.09
C PRO A 223 8.56 4.44 -0.82
N ASN A 224 7.93 3.41 -1.41
CA ASN A 224 8.24 1.99 -1.24
C ASN A 224 8.16 1.47 0.22
N ALA A 225 7.62 2.25 1.15
CA ALA A 225 7.41 1.80 2.52
C ALA A 225 6.16 0.92 2.61
N VAL A 226 6.23 -0.05 3.52
CA VAL A 226 5.15 -0.97 3.87
C VAL A 226 4.61 -0.60 5.25
N LEU A 227 3.30 -0.59 5.39
CA LEU A 227 2.55 -0.29 6.60
C LEU A 227 1.53 -1.41 6.85
N ASN A 228 1.32 -1.78 8.12
CA ASN A 228 0.31 -2.77 8.50
C ASN A 228 -0.84 -2.09 9.22
N ASP A 229 -2.07 -2.60 9.03
CA ASP A 229 -3.26 -2.18 9.79
C ASP A 229 -4.14 -3.40 10.12
N VAL A 230 -5.02 -3.29 11.12
CA VAL A 230 -5.86 -4.39 11.59
C VAL A 230 -7.29 -3.91 11.85
N VAL A 231 -8.19 -4.23 10.91
CA VAL A 231 -9.62 -3.89 11.01
C VAL A 231 -10.36 -5.05 11.69
N VAL A 232 -11.26 -4.74 12.62
CA VAL A 232 -12.01 -5.74 13.40
C VAL A 232 -13.51 -5.61 13.13
N PHE A 233 -14.20 -6.74 13.01
CA PHE A 233 -15.62 -6.86 12.73
C PHE A 233 -16.28 -7.90 13.66
N GLU A 234 -17.61 -7.92 13.66
CA GLU A 234 -18.42 -9.03 14.15
C GLU A 234 -18.04 -10.37 13.48
N VAL A 235 -18.38 -11.48 14.14
CA VAL A 235 -18.10 -12.83 13.61
C VAL A 235 -19.09 -13.17 12.50
N PRO A 236 -18.62 -13.64 11.32
CA PRO A 236 -19.50 -14.05 10.24
C PRO A 236 -20.31 -15.31 10.58
N ILE A 237 -21.50 -15.44 10.01
CA ILE A 237 -22.32 -16.65 10.17
C ILE A 237 -21.58 -17.89 9.64
N ALA A 238 -21.80 -19.04 10.27
CA ALA A 238 -21.07 -20.27 9.94
C ALA A 238 -21.38 -20.81 8.53
N GLN A 239 -22.51 -20.39 7.94
CA GLN A 239 -23.00 -20.81 6.63
C GLN A 239 -22.43 -19.99 5.46
N ALA A 240 -21.81 -18.82 5.74
CA ALA A 240 -21.22 -17.98 4.70
C ALA A 240 -20.18 -18.78 3.89
N THR A 241 -20.18 -18.64 2.56
CA THR A 241 -19.15 -19.25 1.71
C THR A 241 -17.96 -18.33 1.52
N HIS A 242 -18.22 -17.02 1.47
CA HIS A 242 -17.20 -15.99 1.33
C HIS A 242 -17.68 -14.64 1.86
N LEU A 243 -16.72 -13.80 2.23
CA LEU A 243 -16.94 -12.41 2.62
C LEU A 243 -16.50 -11.48 1.49
N SER A 244 -17.24 -10.41 1.25
CA SER A 244 -16.84 -9.27 0.43
C SER A 244 -16.38 -8.14 1.37
N LEU A 245 -15.08 -7.82 1.33
CA LEU A 245 -14.50 -6.68 2.04
C LEU A 245 -14.33 -5.52 1.06
N GLU A 246 -14.90 -4.36 1.37
CA GLU A 246 -14.74 -3.13 0.60
C GLU A 246 -13.99 -2.07 1.42
N LEU A 247 -12.81 -1.69 0.92
CA LEU A 247 -11.92 -0.69 1.51
C LEU A 247 -12.02 0.62 0.71
N PRO A 248 -12.67 1.68 1.24
CA PRO A 248 -12.81 2.95 0.52
C PRO A 248 -11.46 3.65 0.31
N ALA A 249 -11.25 4.18 -0.89
CA ALA A 249 -9.99 4.84 -1.31
C ALA A 249 -9.77 6.22 -0.69
N GLN A 250 -10.84 6.82 -0.15
CA GLN A 250 -10.79 8.13 0.53
C GLN A 250 -9.78 8.13 1.71
N ASN A 251 -9.55 6.96 2.31
CA ASN A 251 -8.59 6.74 3.39
C ASN A 251 -7.14 7.00 2.98
N PHE A 252 -6.79 6.93 1.70
CA PHE A 252 -5.47 7.32 1.16
C PHE A 252 -5.55 8.50 0.17
N GLY A 253 -6.66 9.25 0.19
CA GLY A 253 -6.85 10.48 -0.59
C GLY A 253 -7.41 10.30 -2.00
N ASP A 254 -7.74 9.08 -2.41
CA ASP A 254 -8.25 8.74 -3.75
C ASP A 254 -9.79 8.54 -3.76
N LYS A 255 -10.33 8.12 -4.92
CA LYS A 255 -11.75 7.83 -5.14
C LYS A 255 -11.96 6.36 -5.54
N GLY A 256 -13.16 5.84 -5.26
CA GLY A 256 -13.51 4.42 -5.47
C GLY A 256 -13.19 3.57 -4.24
N SER A 257 -13.08 2.26 -4.44
CA SER A 257 -12.80 1.29 -3.37
C SER A 257 -11.97 0.13 -3.89
N LEU A 258 -11.17 -0.47 -3.01
CA LEU A 258 -10.57 -1.80 -3.24
C LEU A 258 -11.56 -2.86 -2.74
N ARG A 259 -11.79 -3.90 -3.53
CA ARG A 259 -12.79 -4.95 -3.25
C ARG A 259 -12.11 -6.32 -3.20
N PHE A 260 -12.18 -6.99 -2.05
CA PHE A 260 -11.64 -8.32 -1.85
C PHE A 260 -12.75 -9.34 -1.64
N ARG A 261 -12.55 -10.56 -2.17
CA ARG A 261 -13.39 -11.73 -1.88
C ARG A 261 -12.58 -12.69 -1.02
N ILE A 262 -12.94 -12.79 0.26
CA ILE A 262 -12.28 -13.65 1.25
C ILE A 262 -13.09 -14.94 1.36
N PRO A 263 -12.67 -16.07 0.76
CA PRO A 263 -13.36 -17.35 0.97
C PRO A 263 -13.18 -17.80 2.43
N MET A 264 -14.16 -18.52 2.98
CA MET A 264 -14.19 -18.84 4.42
C MET A 264 -13.16 -19.89 4.87
N ASP A 265 -12.53 -20.60 3.94
CA ASP A 265 -11.36 -21.46 4.17
C ASP A 265 -10.07 -20.66 4.47
N PHE A 266 -9.97 -19.41 4.01
CA PHE A 266 -8.90 -18.47 4.38
C PHE A 266 -9.03 -17.97 5.83
N VAL A 267 -10.21 -18.11 6.45
CA VAL A 267 -10.49 -17.58 7.80
C VAL A 267 -10.04 -18.56 8.87
N THR A 268 -8.90 -18.26 9.50
CA THR A 268 -8.34 -19.11 10.57
C THR A 268 -9.10 -18.91 11.89
N ARG A 269 -9.65 -19.97 12.48
CA ARG A 269 -10.23 -19.92 13.83
C ARG A 269 -9.14 -20.18 14.88
N VAL A 270 -8.87 -19.20 15.73
CA VAL A 270 -7.97 -19.36 16.88
C VAL A 270 -8.78 -19.92 18.04
N GLN A 271 -8.74 -21.23 18.22
CA GLN A 271 -9.24 -21.85 19.45
C GLN A 271 -8.32 -21.45 20.61
N LYS A 272 -8.91 -21.13 21.76
CA LYS A 272 -8.23 -20.74 22.99
C LYS A 272 -8.49 -21.78 24.07
#